data_AF-A0A7C5ULU6-F1
#
_entry.id   AF-A0A7C5ULU6-F1
#
_cell.length_a   1.000
_cell.length_b   1.000
_cell.length_c   1.000
_cell.angle_alpha   90.00
_cell.angle_beta   90.00
_cell.angle_gamma   90.00
#
_symmetry.space_group_name_H-M   'P 1'
#
loop_
_entity.id
_entity.type
_entity.pdbx_description
1 polymer ?
#
loop_
_entity_poly.entity_id
_entity_poly.type
_entity_poly.pdbx_seq_one_letter_code
_entity_poly.pdbx_strand_id
1 'polypeptide(L)'
;MEYEEILHRCFRCGYCKLPSNYQNLNCPSYLNYRFETFSPGGRMWLLRAWLDQEIKTSSRLAEIFFSCTACGNCVEQCVFTKFKDELLNVFISGREELVNQGAVPARV
;
A
#
# COMPACT_ATOMS: atom_id res chain seq x y z
N MET A 1 -14.34 0.81 4.08
CA MET A 1 -13.18 0.19 4.77
C MET A 1 -12.66 1.18 5.83
N GLU A 2 -12.10 0.75 6.97
CA GLU A 2 -11.46 1.70 7.90
C GLU A 2 -10.29 2.43 7.20
N TYR A 3 -10.13 3.74 7.41
CA TYR A 3 -9.13 4.62 6.77
C TYR A 3 -9.31 4.91 5.26
N GLU A 4 -10.48 4.60 4.69
CA GLU A 4 -10.80 4.87 3.29
C GLU A 4 -10.72 6.37 2.93
N GLU A 5 -11.06 7.25 3.87
CA GLU A 5 -11.08 8.69 3.70
C GLU A 5 -9.70 9.33 3.48
N ILE A 6 -8.60 8.61 3.69
CA ILE A 6 -7.27 9.13 3.38
C ILE A 6 -6.71 8.65 2.04
N LEU A 7 -7.36 7.70 1.37
CA LEU A 7 -6.89 7.15 0.09
C LEU A 7 -6.73 8.23 -0.99
N HIS A 8 -7.65 9.20 -1.04
CA HIS A 8 -7.62 10.31 -1.99
C HIS A 8 -6.48 11.33 -1.72
N ARG A 9 -5.80 11.25 -0.56
CA ARG A 9 -4.76 12.21 -0.16
C ARG A 9 -3.37 11.86 -0.71
N CYS A 10 -3.18 10.69 -1.32
CA CYS A 10 -1.89 10.28 -1.88
C CYS A 10 -1.57 11.01 -3.19
N PHE A 11 -0.55 11.87 -3.19
CA PHE A 11 -0.08 12.62 -4.37
C PHE A 11 0.90 11.86 -5.29
N ARG A 12 1.18 10.58 -5.02
CA ARG A 12 2.15 9.74 -5.78
C ARG A 12 3.55 10.35 -5.94
N CYS A 13 4.01 11.13 -4.96
CA CYS A 13 5.35 11.76 -4.99
C CYS A 13 6.52 10.76 -4.94
N GLY A 14 6.28 9.53 -4.46
CA GLY A 14 7.26 8.43 -4.46
C GLY A 14 8.20 8.36 -3.26
N TYR A 15 8.23 9.35 -2.37
CA TYR A 15 9.14 9.37 -1.20
C TYR A 15 8.97 8.18 -0.27
N CYS A 16 7.76 7.62 -0.16
CA CYS A 16 7.49 6.41 0.62
C CYS A 16 8.29 5.16 0.20
N LYS A 17 8.96 5.20 -0.96
CA LYS A 17 9.85 4.13 -1.45
C LYS A 17 11.30 4.29 -0.97
N LEU A 18 11.69 5.51 -0.62
CA LEU A 18 13.07 5.91 -0.32
C LEU A 18 13.30 5.96 1.19
N PRO A 19 14.55 5.88 1.67
CA PRO A 19 14.93 6.27 3.03
C PRO A 19 15.19 7.80 3.14
N SER A 20 15.41 8.30 4.37
CA SER A 20 15.55 9.74 4.66
C SER A 20 16.71 10.45 3.93
N ASN A 21 17.74 9.72 3.53
CA ASN A 21 18.87 10.27 2.78
C ASN A 21 18.65 10.22 1.25
N TYR A 22 17.51 9.71 0.80
CA TYR A 22 17.12 9.54 -0.60
C TYR A 22 18.10 8.68 -1.44
N GLN A 23 18.96 7.91 -0.78
CA GLN A 23 19.87 6.98 -1.44
C GLN A 23 19.30 5.56 -1.31
N ASN A 24 19.13 4.88 -2.46
CA ASN A 24 18.52 3.54 -2.58
C ASN A 24 17.01 3.50 -2.29
N LEU A 25 16.47 2.29 -2.31
CA LEU A 25 15.06 1.99 -2.08
C LEU A 25 14.93 1.14 -0.81
N ASN A 26 14.05 1.57 0.08
CA ASN A 26 13.86 0.98 1.40
C ASN A 26 12.61 0.08 1.44
N CYS A 27 11.52 0.45 0.74
CA CYS A 27 10.30 -0.36 0.76
C CYS A 27 10.56 -1.79 0.21
N PRO A 28 10.51 -2.85 1.04
CA PRO A 28 10.98 -4.18 0.63
C PRO A 28 10.20 -4.78 -0.54
N SER A 29 8.87 -4.58 -0.51
CA SER A 29 8.01 -5.04 -1.60
C SER A 29 8.34 -4.35 -2.93
N TYR A 30 8.47 -3.03 -2.94
CA TYR A 30 8.86 -2.32 -4.16
C TYR A 30 10.28 -2.67 -4.62
N LEU A 31 11.19 -2.90 -3.67
CA LEU A 31 12.55 -3.34 -3.96
C LEU A 31 12.57 -4.68 -4.71
N ASN A 32 11.74 -5.64 -4.28
CA ASN A 32 11.64 -6.96 -4.89
C ASN A 32 10.96 -6.92 -6.27
N TYR A 33 9.81 -6.24 -6.39
CA TYR A 33 8.97 -6.33 -7.59
C TYR A 33 9.22 -5.23 -8.62
N ARG A 34 9.82 -4.10 -8.22
CA ARG A 34 10.12 -2.93 -9.09
C ARG A 34 8.93 -2.37 -9.88
N PHE A 35 7.70 -2.65 -9.45
CA PHE A 35 6.49 -2.22 -10.12
C PHE A 35 5.63 -1.36 -9.18
N GLU A 36 5.03 -0.29 -9.70
CA GLU A 36 4.48 0.78 -8.85
C GLU A 36 3.34 0.30 -7.94
N THR A 37 2.55 -0.68 -8.38
CA THR A 37 1.48 -1.27 -7.54
C THR A 37 2.01 -1.88 -6.24
N PHE A 38 3.28 -2.30 -6.22
CA PHE A 38 3.97 -2.84 -5.03
C PHE A 38 4.63 -1.76 -4.16
N SER A 39 4.54 -0.50 -4.54
CA SER A 39 4.95 0.64 -3.69
C SER A 39 3.82 1.03 -2.73
N PRO A 40 4.12 1.75 -1.63
CA PRO A 40 3.07 2.27 -0.75
C PRO A 40 2.15 3.25 -1.48
N GLY A 41 2.70 4.17 -2.27
CA GLY A 41 1.90 5.12 -3.04
C GLY A 41 0.97 4.45 -4.06
N GLY A 42 1.46 3.44 -4.77
CA GLY A 42 0.64 2.65 -5.69
C GLY A 42 -0.47 1.86 -4.99
N ARG A 43 -0.18 1.27 -3.80
CA ARG A 43 -1.21 0.60 -2.99
C ARG A 43 -2.35 1.51 -2.57
N MET A 44 -2.07 2.78 -2.22
CA MET A 44 -3.12 3.75 -1.89
C MET A 44 -4.12 3.93 -3.04
N TRP A 45 -3.60 4.09 -4.26
CA TRP A 45 -4.45 4.25 -5.44
C TRP A 45 -5.12 2.95 -5.86
N LEU A 46 -4.46 1.82 -5.67
CA LEU A 46 -5.03 0.51 -5.96
C LEU A 46 -6.17 0.16 -5.00
N LEU A 47 -6.04 0.49 -3.70
CA LEU A 47 -7.16 0.37 -2.73
C LEU A 47 -8.32 1.24 -3.16
N ARG A 48 -8.06 2.50 -3.53
CA ARG A 48 -9.11 3.41 -3.98
C ARG A 48 -9.87 2.85 -5.18
N ALA A 49 -9.16 2.47 -6.24
CA ALA A 49 -9.78 1.89 -7.43
C ALA A 49 -10.57 0.61 -7.12
N TRP A 50 -10.11 -0.19 -6.15
CA TRP A 50 -10.81 -1.39 -5.70
C TRP A 50 -12.10 -1.07 -4.93
N LEU A 51 -12.06 -0.11 -4.00
CA LEU A 51 -13.23 0.32 -3.24
C LEU A 51 -14.25 1.02 -4.15
N ASP A 52 -13.78 1.82 -5.11
CA ASP A 52 -14.59 2.48 -6.14
C ASP A 52 -15.16 1.49 -7.20
N GLN A 53 -14.92 0.17 -7.04
CA GLN A 53 -15.36 -0.91 -7.93
C GLN A 53 -14.84 -0.80 -9.38
N GLU A 54 -13.78 -0.02 -9.61
CA GLU A 54 -13.11 0.07 -10.92
C GLU A 54 -12.31 -1.19 -11.24
N ILE A 55 -11.84 -1.90 -10.20
CA ILE A 55 -11.18 -3.20 -10.30
C ILE A 55 -11.84 -4.23 -9.37
N LYS A 56 -11.76 -5.50 -9.75
CA LYS A 56 -12.32 -6.60 -8.97
C LYS A 56 -11.26 -7.24 -8.07
N THR A 57 -11.73 -7.85 -7.00
CA THR A 57 -10.92 -8.75 -6.18
C THR A 57 -10.31 -9.86 -7.05
N SER A 58 -9.01 -10.10 -6.90
CA SER A 58 -8.27 -11.07 -7.70
C SER A 58 -7.06 -11.60 -6.94
N SER A 59 -6.53 -12.74 -7.39
CA SER A 59 -5.29 -13.31 -6.84
C SER A 59 -4.11 -12.34 -6.92
N ARG A 60 -4.03 -11.55 -8.02
CA ARG A 60 -2.99 -10.53 -8.19
C ARG A 60 -3.15 -9.36 -7.23
N LEU A 61 -4.38 -8.93 -6.96
CA LEU A 61 -4.66 -7.90 -5.96
C LEU A 61 -4.19 -8.36 -4.57
N ALA A 62 -4.55 -9.59 -4.20
CA ALA A 62 -4.09 -10.21 -2.96
C ALA A 62 -2.56 -10.28 -2.88
N GLU A 63 -1.88 -10.77 -3.92
CA GLU A 63 -0.40 -10.80 -3.98
C GLU A 63 0.23 -9.41 -3.73
N ILE A 64 -0.32 -8.36 -4.34
CA ILE A 64 0.17 -6.98 -4.18
C ILE A 64 0.01 -6.50 -2.73
N PHE A 65 -1.14 -6.73 -2.11
CA PHE A 65 -1.37 -6.27 -0.73
C PHE A 65 -0.59 -7.08 0.28
N PHE A 66 -0.55 -8.40 0.14
CA PHE A 66 0.14 -9.29 1.08
C PHE A 66 1.66 -9.28 0.94
N SER A 67 2.22 -8.84 -0.19
CA SER A 67 3.67 -8.66 -0.36
C SER A 67 4.27 -7.49 0.45
N CYS A 68 3.47 -6.61 1.05
CA CYS A 68 3.99 -5.59 1.96
C CYS A 68 4.48 -6.25 3.28
N THR A 69 5.65 -5.88 3.77
CA THR A 69 6.19 -6.47 5.00
C THR A 69 5.73 -5.73 6.27
N ALA A 70 4.81 -4.78 6.13
CA ALA A 70 4.37 -3.87 7.17
C ALA A 70 5.54 -3.12 7.87
N CYS A 71 6.64 -2.85 7.15
CA CYS A 71 7.87 -2.27 7.72
C CYS A 71 7.77 -0.81 8.22
N GLY A 72 6.68 -0.10 7.95
CA GLY A 72 6.50 1.29 8.41
C GLY A 72 7.25 2.38 7.62
N ASN A 73 8.10 2.07 6.63
CA ASN A 73 8.83 3.11 5.88
C ASN A 73 7.93 4.18 5.25
N CYS A 74 6.73 3.81 4.81
CA CYS A 74 5.76 4.76 4.27
C CYS A 74 5.30 5.80 5.30
N VAL A 75 5.20 5.41 6.57
CA VAL A 75 4.86 6.33 7.66
C VAL A 75 6.03 7.29 7.87
N GLU A 76 7.24 6.77 8.06
CA GLU A 76 8.43 7.58 8.30
C GLU A 76 8.67 8.61 7.19
N GLN A 77 8.57 8.19 5.93
CA GLN A 77 9.08 8.95 4.78
C GLN A 77 8.00 9.74 4.03
N CYS A 78 6.72 9.57 4.37
CA CYS A 78 5.69 10.41 3.78
C CYS A 78 5.85 11.85 4.26
N VAL A 79 5.97 12.78 3.31
CA VAL A 79 6.12 14.21 3.58
C VAL A 79 4.83 14.87 4.09
N PHE A 80 3.68 14.20 3.96
CA PHE A 80 2.39 14.74 4.37
C PHE A 80 2.05 14.33 5.79
N THR A 81 2.35 15.23 6.73
CA THR A 81 2.19 15.01 8.18
C THR A 81 0.75 14.77 8.64
N LYS A 82 -0.25 15.21 7.88
CA LYS A 82 -1.66 15.12 8.28
C LYS A 82 -2.26 13.70 8.23
N PHE A 83 -1.65 12.77 7.51
CA PHE A 83 -2.19 11.40 7.36
C PHE A 83 -1.12 10.32 7.34
N LYS A 84 0.18 10.68 7.42
CA LYS A 84 1.28 9.70 7.29
C LYS A 84 1.19 8.57 8.30
N ASP A 85 0.72 8.85 9.52
CA ASP A 85 0.67 7.88 10.63
C ASP A 85 -0.38 6.79 10.41
N GLU A 86 -1.35 7.02 9.52
CA GLU A 86 -2.42 6.08 9.17
C GLU A 86 -2.06 5.20 7.97
N LEU A 87 -0.98 5.52 7.23
CA LEU A 87 -0.63 4.84 5.97
C LEU A 87 -0.46 3.33 6.12
N LEU A 88 0.18 2.88 7.20
CA LEU A 88 0.37 1.45 7.43
C LEU A 88 -0.97 0.77 7.74
N ASN A 89 -1.80 1.42 8.55
CA ASN A 89 -3.11 0.90 8.97
C ASN A 89 -4.07 0.76 7.78
N VAL A 90 -4.04 1.69 6.83
CA VAL A 90 -4.77 1.57 5.56
C VAL A 90 -4.45 0.26 4.84
N PHE A 91 -3.16 -0.11 4.75
CA PHE A 91 -2.77 -1.35 4.06
C PHE A 91 -3.14 -2.61 4.86
N ILE A 92 -3.16 -2.53 6.18
CA ILE A 92 -3.62 -3.62 7.05
C ILE A 92 -5.13 -3.79 6.89
N SER A 93 -5.90 -2.71 7.01
CA SER A 93 -7.36 -2.66 6.79
C SER A 93 -7.75 -3.20 5.41
N GLY A 94 -6.99 -2.85 4.35
CA GLY A 94 -7.18 -3.42 3.02
C GLY A 94 -6.93 -4.94 2.94
N ARG A 95 -6.00 -5.48 3.74
CA ARG A 95 -5.83 -6.94 3.83
C ARG A 95 -6.96 -7.60 4.58
N GLU A 96 -7.43 -7.00 5.67
CA GLU A 96 -8.57 -7.53 6.43
C GLU A 96 -9.79 -7.69 5.53
N GLU A 97 -10.07 -6.69 4.69
CA GLU A 97 -11.16 -6.78 3.72
C GLU A 97 -10.94 -7.90 2.69
N LEU A 98 -9.71 -8.08 2.19
CA LEU A 98 -9.38 -9.21 1.32
C LEU A 98 -9.54 -10.56 2.03
N VAL A 99 -9.16 -10.67 3.31
CA VAL A 99 -9.37 -11.88 4.13
C VAL A 99 -10.85 -12.17 4.30
N ASN A 100 -11.67 -11.16 4.60
CA ASN A 100 -13.12 -11.29 4.76
C ASN A 100 -13.79 -11.80 3.47
N GLN A 101 -13.24 -11.44 2.31
CA GLN A 101 -13.68 -11.94 1.00
C GLN A 101 -13.08 -13.30 0.63
N GLY A 102 -12.27 -13.92 1.50
CA GLY A 102 -11.56 -15.17 1.21
C GLY A 102 -10.43 -15.03 0.19
N ALA A 103 -10.04 -13.81 -0.17
CA ALA A 103 -9.04 -13.49 -1.18
C ALA A 103 -7.64 -13.39 -0.56
N VAL A 104 -7.12 -14.54 -0.13
CA VAL A 104 -5.75 -14.68 0.40
C VAL A 104 -4.82 -15.31 -0.65
N PRO A 105 -3.53 -14.92 -0.69
CA PRO A 105 -2.59 -15.54 -1.62
C PRO A 105 -2.32 -17.00 -1.23
N ALA A 106 -2.12 -17.86 -2.23
CA ALA A 106 -1.87 -19.29 -2.02
C ALA A 106 -0.50 -19.59 -1.37
N ARG A 107 0.45 -18.65 -1.45
CA ARG A 107 1.77 -18.71 -0.82
C ARG A 107 2.17 -17.29 -0.38
N VAL A 108 2.83 -17.19 0.77
CA VAL A 108 3.38 -15.96 1.34
C VAL A 108 4.89 -16.01 1.23
#